data_AF-A0A329ZDQ3-F1
#
_entry.id   AF-A0A329ZDQ3-F1
#
_cell.length_a   1.000
_cell.length_b   1.000
_cell.length_c   1.000
_cell.angle_alpha   90.00
_cell.angle_beta   90.00
_cell.angle_gamma   90.00
#
_symmetry.space_group_name_H-M   'P 1'
#
loop_
_entity.id
_entity.type
_entity.pdbx_description
1 polymer ?
#
loop_
_entity_poly.entity_id
_entity_poly.type
_entity_poly.pdbx_seq_one_letter_code
_entity_poly.pdbx_strand_id
1 'polypeptide(L)'
;MGAILSYPAFCLDLANFYQQVHTQSLQKNYVKFRGRNLLSIDSYHLLNQKEKMAVQYSLVLIHEKIASFIYFNELSGIGISTKRNSHLQFDIKYYETLKDIGIGGEFYAMCVLPFFDKCILLGYESF
;
A
#
# COMPACT_ATOMS: atom_id res chain seq x y z
N MET A 1 -39.26 -20.05 -11.16
CA MET A 1 -38.64 -18.71 -11.09
C MET A 1 -37.52 -18.79 -10.07
N GLY A 2 -36.28 -18.97 -10.54
CA GLY A 2 -35.11 -19.05 -9.66
C GLY A 2 -34.62 -17.65 -9.33
N ALA A 3 -34.60 -17.29 -8.05
CA ALA A 3 -33.94 -16.09 -7.60
C ALA A 3 -32.43 -16.31 -7.68
N ILE A 4 -31.76 -15.62 -8.61
CA ILE A 4 -30.31 -15.52 -8.61
C ILE A 4 -29.96 -14.59 -7.46
N LEU A 5 -29.45 -15.16 -6.37
CA LEU A 5 -28.80 -14.41 -5.30
C LEU A 5 -27.49 -13.85 -5.87
N SER A 6 -27.55 -12.63 -6.40
CA SER A 6 -26.36 -11.82 -6.68
C SER A 6 -25.75 -11.40 -5.35
N TYR A 7 -24.74 -12.15 -4.90
CA TYR A 7 -23.88 -11.72 -3.80
C TYR A 7 -23.24 -10.38 -4.19
N PRO A 8 -23.33 -9.32 -3.37
CA PRO A 8 -22.62 -8.09 -3.65
C PRO A 8 -21.12 -8.40 -3.59
N ALA A 9 -20.39 -8.06 -4.65
CA ALA A 9 -18.95 -7.96 -4.60
C ALA A 9 -18.59 -7.10 -3.38
N PHE A 10 -17.77 -7.64 -2.48
CA PHE A 10 -17.29 -6.95 -1.30
C PHE A 10 -16.47 -5.74 -1.76
N CYS A 11 -17.12 -4.59 -1.99
CA CYS A 11 -16.46 -3.36 -2.37
C CYS A 11 -15.77 -2.85 -1.10
N LEU A 12 -14.51 -3.25 -0.92
CA LEU A 12 -13.71 -2.86 0.22
C LEU A 12 -13.55 -1.33 0.18
N ASP A 13 -14.12 -0.63 1.15
CA ASP A 13 -13.86 0.79 1.32
C ASP A 13 -12.43 0.97 1.85
N LEU A 14 -11.49 1.18 0.93
CA LEU A 14 -10.06 1.34 1.22
C LEU A 14 -9.79 2.52 2.15
N ALA A 15 -10.59 3.59 2.09
CA ALA A 15 -10.42 4.75 2.95
C ALA A 15 -10.75 4.39 4.40
N ASN A 16 -11.90 3.75 4.63
CA ASN A 16 -12.29 3.27 5.96
C ASN A 16 -11.32 2.21 6.50
N PHE A 17 -10.90 1.27 5.65
CA PHE A 17 -9.91 0.27 6.03
C PHE A 17 -8.58 0.91 6.43
N TYR A 18 -8.10 1.90 5.66
CA TYR A 18 -6.89 2.64 6.00
C TYR A 18 -7.01 3.36 7.34
N GLN A 19 -8.12 4.07 7.60
CA GLN A 19 -8.35 4.77 8.87
C GLN A 19 -8.38 3.82 10.07
N GLN A 20 -9.00 2.65 9.90
CA GLN A 20 -9.02 1.61 10.92
C GLN A 20 -7.60 1.10 11.21
N VAL A 21 -6.82 0.75 10.18
CA VAL A 21 -5.44 0.29 10.32
C VAL A 21 -4.58 1.37 10.97
N HIS A 22 -4.73 2.64 10.55
CA HIS A 22 -4.00 3.77 11.10
C HIS A 22 -4.23 3.93 12.61
N THR A 23 -5.50 3.99 13.03
CA THR A 23 -5.88 4.14 14.44
C THR A 23 -5.31 3.02 15.30
N GLN A 24 -5.43 1.77 14.84
CA GLN A 24 -4.90 0.59 15.52
C GLN A 24 -3.37 0.58 15.60
N SER A 25 -2.70 1.05 14.55
CA SER A 25 -1.24 1.11 14.50
C SER A 25 -0.65 2.13 15.48
N LEU A 26 -1.32 3.28 15.68
CA LEU A 26 -0.91 4.28 16.68
C LEU A 26 -0.94 3.70 18.09
N GLN A 27 -1.82 2.74 18.35
CA GLN A 27 -1.93 2.02 19.63
C GLN A 27 -1.03 0.78 19.71
N LYS A 28 -0.21 0.52 18.67
CA LYS A 28 0.61 -0.69 18.51
C LYS A 28 -0.21 -2.00 18.51
N ASN A 29 -1.50 -1.92 18.23
CA ASN A 29 -2.41 -3.05 18.12
C ASN A 29 -2.55 -3.44 16.64
N TYR A 30 -1.53 -4.09 16.08
CA TYR A 30 -1.47 -4.27 14.63
C TYR A 30 -2.44 -5.33 14.10
N VAL A 31 -3.15 -4.98 13.02
CA VAL A 31 -3.95 -5.95 12.25
C VAL A 31 -3.03 -7.04 11.68
N LYS A 32 -3.50 -8.28 11.64
CA LYS A 32 -2.78 -9.40 11.01
C LYS A 32 -3.30 -9.63 9.60
N PHE A 33 -2.41 -9.57 8.62
CA PHE A 33 -2.69 -9.94 7.24
C PHE A 33 -1.72 -11.04 6.79
N ARG A 34 -2.25 -12.22 6.47
CA ARG A 34 -1.45 -13.41 6.09
C ARG A 34 -0.29 -13.67 7.07
N GLY A 35 -0.57 -13.58 8.37
CA GLY A 35 0.41 -13.80 9.45
C GLY A 35 1.35 -12.63 9.75
N ARG A 36 1.36 -11.57 8.93
CA ARG A 36 2.23 -10.40 9.10
C ARG A 36 1.46 -9.26 9.77
N ASN A 37 2.14 -8.43 10.57
CA ASN A 37 1.52 -7.19 11.04
C ASN A 37 1.26 -6.29 9.83
N LEU A 38 0.15 -5.58 9.84
CA LEU A 38 -0.19 -4.53 8.90
C LEU A 38 -0.33 -3.23 9.69
N LEU A 39 0.40 -2.21 9.26
CA LEU A 39 0.41 -0.91 9.92
C LEU A 39 0.39 0.23 8.91
N SER A 40 -0.08 1.41 9.30
CA SER A 40 -0.09 2.57 8.40
C SER A 40 1.30 3.17 8.21
N ILE A 41 1.56 3.73 7.03
CA ILE A 41 2.82 4.45 6.74
C ILE A 41 3.07 5.58 7.73
N ASP A 42 2.03 6.34 8.08
CA ASP A 42 2.07 7.43 9.05
C ASP A 42 2.56 6.94 10.41
N SER A 43 2.00 5.83 10.91
CA SER A 43 2.44 5.24 12.18
C SER A 43 3.86 4.70 12.12
N TYR A 44 4.28 4.13 10.98
CA TYR A 44 5.64 3.61 10.81
C TYR A 44 6.70 4.72 10.88
N HIS A 45 6.39 5.91 10.35
CA HIS A 45 7.29 7.06 10.44
C HIS A 45 7.49 7.58 11.87
N LEU A 46 6.51 7.34 12.77
CA LEU A 46 6.60 7.72 14.18
C LEU A 46 7.43 6.74 15.02
N LEU A 47 7.70 5.53 14.50
CA LEU A 47 8.46 4.51 15.23
C LEU A 47 9.94 4.90 15.34
N ASN A 48 10.51 4.69 16.53
CA ASN A 48 11.96 4.75 16.72
C ASN A 48 12.65 3.50 16.12
N GLN A 49 13.99 3.51 16.09
CA GLN A 49 14.75 2.42 15.46
C GLN A 49 14.48 1.04 16.08
N LYS A 50 14.33 0.96 17.41
CA LYS A 50 14.04 -0.31 18.12
C LYS A 50 12.66 -0.84 17.73
N GLU A 51 11.68 0.04 17.64
CA GLU A 51 10.32 -0.32 17.22
C GLU A 51 10.28 -0.75 15.75
N LYS A 52 11.02 -0.06 14.86
CA LYS A 52 11.16 -0.45 13.45
C LYS A 52 11.76 -1.84 13.30
N MET A 53 12.74 -2.22 14.12
CA MET A 53 13.29 -3.58 14.16
C MET A 53 12.23 -4.60 14.62
N ALA A 54 11.41 -4.26 15.62
CA ALA A 54 10.35 -5.14 16.11
C ALA A 54 9.23 -5.41 15.08
N VAL A 55 9.05 -4.51 14.11
CA VAL A 55 8.09 -4.68 13.01
C VAL A 55 8.77 -5.02 11.68
N GLN A 56 10.02 -5.47 11.72
CA GLN A 56 10.71 -5.95 10.52
C GLN A 56 9.88 -7.05 9.84
N TYR A 57 9.89 -7.06 8.51
CA TYR A 57 9.06 -7.97 7.70
C TYR A 57 7.55 -7.79 7.89
N SER A 58 7.08 -6.73 8.55
CA SER A 58 5.66 -6.38 8.53
C SER A 58 5.26 -5.78 7.17
N LEU A 59 3.97 -5.60 6.98
CA LEU A 59 3.38 -4.90 5.86
C LEU A 59 3.03 -3.48 6.28
N VAL A 60 3.14 -2.55 5.34
CA VAL A 60 2.75 -1.17 5.54
C VAL A 60 1.70 -0.78 4.52
N LEU A 61 0.59 -0.22 5.00
CA LEU A 61 -0.48 0.33 4.18
C LEU A 61 -0.19 1.81 3.92
N ILE A 62 -0.23 2.18 2.65
CA ILE A 62 0.11 3.50 2.13
C ILE A 62 -1.14 4.09 1.49
N HIS A 63 -1.39 5.36 1.80
CA HIS A 63 -2.37 6.20 1.10
C HIS A 63 -1.70 7.55 0.88
N GLU A 64 -1.22 7.80 -0.34
CA GLU A 64 -0.43 8.99 -0.68
C GLU A 64 -0.69 9.44 -2.12
N LYS A 65 -0.03 10.55 -2.51
CA LYS A 65 -0.01 11.07 -3.88
C LYS A 65 1.32 10.75 -4.57
N ILE A 66 1.25 10.39 -5.85
CA ILE A 66 2.43 10.24 -6.70
C ILE A 66 3.10 11.62 -6.84
N ALA A 67 4.38 11.72 -6.49
CA ALA A 67 5.16 12.95 -6.64
C ALA A 67 6.00 12.93 -7.92
N SER A 68 6.65 11.81 -8.21
CA SER A 68 7.36 11.59 -9.48
C SER A 68 7.49 10.12 -9.82
N PHE A 69 7.75 9.83 -11.10
CA PHE A 69 8.26 8.53 -11.54
C PHE A 69 9.79 8.58 -11.47
N ILE A 70 10.38 7.62 -10.78
CA ILE A 70 11.84 7.57 -10.56
C ILE A 70 12.51 6.81 -11.70
N TYR A 71 12.00 5.61 -12.00
CA TYR A 71 12.66 4.71 -12.93
C TYR A 71 11.71 3.62 -13.43
N PHE A 72 11.93 3.19 -14.67
CA PHE A 72 11.22 2.10 -15.34
C PHE A 72 12.26 1.21 -16.02
N ASN A 73 12.25 -0.08 -15.70
CA ASN A 73 12.82 -1.09 -16.59
C ASN A 73 12.07 -2.43 -16.45
N GLU A 74 12.10 -3.25 -17.50
CA GLU A 74 11.37 -4.52 -17.55
C GLU A 74 11.81 -5.54 -16.48
N LEU A 75 13.01 -5.40 -15.92
CA LEU A 75 13.59 -6.32 -14.91
C LEU A 75 13.34 -5.88 -13.47
N SER A 76 13.08 -4.60 -13.24
CA SER A 76 13.07 -3.92 -11.93
C SER A 76 11.70 -3.29 -11.63
N GLY A 77 10.77 -3.30 -12.59
CA GLY A 77 9.45 -2.73 -12.41
C GLY A 77 9.45 -1.19 -12.46
N ILE A 78 8.57 -0.58 -11.68
CA ILE A 78 8.37 0.88 -11.66
C ILE A 78 8.65 1.42 -10.27
N GLY A 79 9.54 2.40 -10.20
CA GLY A 79 9.76 3.21 -9.02
C GLY A 79 8.94 4.50 -9.06
N ILE A 80 8.19 4.80 -8.00
CA ILE A 80 7.59 6.12 -7.77
C ILE A 80 8.10 6.73 -6.47
N SER A 81 8.15 8.06 -6.43
CA SER A 81 8.32 8.80 -5.19
C SER A 81 6.98 9.34 -4.71
N THR A 82 6.82 9.44 -3.40
CA THR A 82 5.69 10.13 -2.78
C THR A 82 6.11 11.49 -2.23
N LYS A 83 5.15 12.35 -1.89
CA LYS A 83 5.44 13.68 -1.33
C LYS A 83 6.25 13.64 -0.03
N ARG A 84 6.20 12.54 0.71
CA ARG A 84 7.00 12.33 1.92
C ARG A 84 8.38 11.70 1.64
N ASN A 85 8.80 11.73 0.38
CA ASN A 85 10.08 11.21 -0.11
C ASN A 85 10.26 9.69 0.11
N SER A 86 9.15 8.96 0.25
CA SER A 86 9.15 7.49 0.24
C SER A 86 9.38 7.03 -1.19
N HIS A 87 10.32 6.09 -1.37
CA HIS A 87 10.61 5.47 -2.66
C HIS A 87 9.91 4.12 -2.68
N LEU A 88 8.94 3.96 -3.55
CA LEU A 88 8.12 2.76 -3.64
C LEU A 88 8.39 2.05 -4.95
N GLN A 89 8.59 0.73 -4.89
CA GLN A 89 8.84 -0.08 -6.07
C GLN A 89 7.70 -1.07 -6.29
N PHE A 90 7.16 -1.04 -7.50
CA PHE A 90 6.04 -1.85 -7.95
C PHE A 90 6.48 -2.79 -9.07
N ASP A 91 5.79 -3.92 -9.19
CA ASP A 91 5.92 -4.79 -10.35
C ASP A 91 5.53 -4.07 -11.65
N ILE A 92 6.18 -4.44 -12.76
CA ILE A 92 5.99 -3.84 -14.09
C ILE A 92 4.51 -3.84 -14.55
N LYS A 93 3.71 -4.81 -14.11
CA LYS A 93 2.28 -4.89 -14.47
C LYS A 93 1.44 -3.69 -14.02
N TYR A 94 1.92 -2.93 -13.03
CA TYR A 94 1.23 -1.73 -12.56
C TYR A 94 1.55 -0.47 -13.39
N TYR A 95 2.36 -0.58 -14.46
CA TYR A 95 2.84 0.59 -15.20
C TYR A 95 1.72 1.47 -15.73
N GLU A 96 0.84 0.92 -16.56
CA GLU A 96 -0.23 1.70 -17.20
C GLU A 96 -1.18 2.26 -16.14
N THR A 97 -1.51 1.48 -15.10
CA THR A 97 -2.34 1.97 -14.00
C THR A 97 -1.70 3.14 -13.25
N LEU A 98 -0.41 3.06 -12.90
CA LEU A 98 0.30 4.15 -12.22
C LEU A 98 0.38 5.40 -13.12
N LYS A 99 0.60 5.20 -14.41
CA LYS A 99 0.63 6.27 -15.41
C LYS A 99 -0.73 6.94 -15.58
N ASP A 100 -1.82 6.17 -15.55
CA ASP A 100 -3.20 6.67 -15.59
C ASP A 100 -3.57 7.46 -14.32
N ILE A 101 -3.13 7.00 -13.14
CA ILE A 101 -3.26 7.77 -11.88
C ILE A 101 -2.51 9.11 -12.01
N GLY A 102 -1.32 9.07 -12.58
CA GLY A 102 -0.53 10.26 -12.92
C GLY A 102 0.06 10.98 -11.71
N ILE A 103 0.93 11.96 -12.00
CA ILE A 103 1.53 12.81 -10.95
C ILE A 103 0.43 13.60 -10.24
N GLY A 104 0.43 13.55 -8.91
CA GLY A 104 -0.57 14.17 -8.06
C GLY A 104 -1.80 13.31 -7.78
N GLY A 105 -1.98 12.21 -8.51
CA GLY A 105 -3.05 11.24 -8.27
C GLY A 105 -2.87 10.48 -6.96
N GLU A 106 -3.99 10.18 -6.30
CA GLU A 106 -4.03 9.42 -5.05
C GLU A 106 -4.02 7.92 -5.32
N PHE A 107 -3.32 7.18 -4.47
CA PHE A 107 -3.26 5.73 -4.58
C PHE A 107 -3.20 5.09 -3.19
N TYR A 108 -3.67 3.85 -3.15
CA TYR A 108 -3.48 2.95 -2.03
C TYR A 108 -2.49 1.86 -2.42
N ALA A 109 -1.54 1.57 -1.54
CA ALA A 109 -0.60 0.48 -1.75
C ALA A 109 -0.33 -0.27 -0.45
N MET A 110 0.14 -1.50 -0.59
CA MET A 110 0.68 -2.28 0.51
C MET A 110 2.10 -2.71 0.17
N CYS A 111 3.06 -2.36 1.02
CA CYS A 111 4.48 -2.63 0.79
C CYS A 111 5.09 -3.46 1.91
N VAL A 112 6.21 -4.13 1.61
CA VAL A 112 7.02 -4.85 2.60
C VAL A 112 8.00 -3.90 3.30
N LEU A 113 8.00 -3.92 4.62
CA LEU A 113 9.02 -3.23 5.42
C LEU A 113 10.34 -4.02 5.48
N PRO A 114 11.48 -3.31 5.63
CA PRO A 114 11.62 -1.86 5.75
C PRO A 114 11.88 -1.14 4.40
N PHE A 115 12.03 -1.88 3.31
CA PHE A 115 12.64 -1.35 2.08
C PHE A 115 11.66 -0.74 1.09
N PHE A 116 10.36 -1.06 1.19
CA PHE A 116 9.34 -0.58 0.25
C PHE A 116 9.62 -0.98 -1.23
N ASP A 117 10.42 -2.03 -1.41
CA ASP A 117 10.88 -2.56 -2.71
C ASP A 117 9.87 -3.55 -3.33
N LYS A 118 8.85 -3.93 -2.56
CA LYS A 118 7.81 -4.88 -2.95
C LYS A 118 6.45 -4.33 -2.58
N CYS A 119 5.87 -3.57 -3.50
CA CYS A 119 4.56 -2.94 -3.33
C CYS A 119 3.49 -3.57 -4.24
N ILE A 120 2.29 -3.67 -3.70
CA ILE A 120 1.07 -4.05 -4.42
C ILE A 120 0.16 -2.83 -4.44
N LEU A 121 -0.28 -2.41 -5.62
CA LEU A 121 -1.29 -1.38 -5.78
C LEU A 121 -2.66 -1.96 -5.40
N LEU A 122 -3.44 -1.21 -4.62
CA LEU A 122 -4.76 -1.65 -4.13
C LEU A 122 -5.88 -0.88 -4.82
N GLY A 123 -7.01 -1.54 -5.05
CA GLY A 123 -8.18 -0.92 -5.67
C GLY A 123 -8.16 -0.90 -7.20
N TYR A 124 -7.19 -1.58 -7.82
CA TYR A 124 -7.05 -1.69 -9.27
C TYR A 124 -6.95 -3.17 -9.66
N GLU A 125 -7.55 -3.53 -10.79
CA GLU A 125 -7.32 -4.83 -11.41
C GLU A 125 -5.88 -4.87 -11.94
N SER A 126 -5.11 -5.89 -11.58
CA SER A 126 -3.80 -6.11 -12.19
C SER A 126 -3.99 -6.92 -13.47
N PHE A 127 -3.69 -6.32 -14.61
CA PHE A 127 -3.76 -6.98 -15.92
C PHE A 127 -2.44 -7.66 -16.28
#